data_AF-A0A7V7DAT8-F1
#
_entry.id   AF-A0A7V7DAT8-F1
#
_cell.length_a   1.000
_cell.length_b   1.000
_cell.length_c   1.000
_cell.angle_alpha   90.00
_cell.angle_beta   90.00
_cell.angle_gamma   90.00
#
_symmetry.space_group_name_H-M   'P 1'
#
loop_
_entity.id
_entity.type
_entity.pdbx_description
1 polymer ?
#
loop_
_entity_poly.entity_id
_entity_poly.type
_entity_poly.pdbx_seq_one_letter_code
_entity_poly.pdbx_strand_id
1 'polypeptide(L)'
;MATMTVQRLHELFEENPGKDILSWNGACHDCGDTMEVSATPMEDGIHISGGSVYEPAPQNFFLKCDPCFQKDSALRNFQKCEVYSRVVGYLRPVSQWNDAKQEEFRDRKLFDASIA
;
A
#
# COMPACT_ATOMS: atom_id res chain seq x y z
N MET A 1 -12.06 4.93 -7.63
CA MET A 1 -11.19 6.00 -7.11
C MET A 1 -10.57 5.48 -5.83
N ALA A 2 -9.26 5.65 -5.66
CA ALA A 2 -8.54 5.23 -4.45
C ALA A 2 -8.80 6.22 -3.30
N THR A 3 -10.03 6.32 -2.85
CA THR A 3 -10.44 7.26 -1.80
C THR A 3 -10.44 6.56 -0.45
N MET A 4 -9.83 7.19 0.55
CA MET A 4 -9.97 6.77 1.95
C MET A 4 -11.44 6.90 2.37
N THR A 5 -12.07 5.80 2.77
CA THR A 5 -13.46 5.79 3.23
C THR A 5 -13.52 5.94 4.74
N VAL A 6 -14.64 6.42 5.27
CA VAL A 6 -14.87 6.51 6.72
C VAL A 6 -14.78 5.13 7.38
N GLN A 7 -15.35 4.10 6.74
CA GLN A 7 -15.25 2.71 7.20
C GLN A 7 -13.79 2.26 7.33
N ARG A 8 -12.96 2.55 6.33
CA ARG A 8 -11.53 2.19 6.37
C ARG A 8 -10.78 2.91 7.48
N LEU A 9 -11.13 4.16 7.77
CA LEU A 9 -10.53 4.88 8.91
C LEU A 9 -10.90 4.25 10.25
N HIS A 10 -12.15 3.81 10.44
CA HIS A 10 -12.54 3.05 11.63
C HIS A 10 -11.75 1.75 11.78
N GLU A 11 -11.61 0.97 10.71
CA GLU A 11 -10.77 -0.24 10.72
C GLU A 11 -9.32 0.07 11.14
N LEU A 12 -8.73 1.17 10.63
CA LEU A 12 -7.37 1.56 10.99
C LEU A 12 -7.22 1.93 12.48
N PHE A 13 -8.25 2.52 13.10
CA PHE A 13 -8.27 2.74 14.55
C PHE A 13 -8.41 1.44 15.34
N GLU A 14 -9.23 0.49 14.87
CA GLU A 14 -9.37 -0.84 15.49
C GLU A 14 -8.08 -1.67 15.40
N GLU A 15 -7.36 -1.59 14.28
CA GLU A 15 -6.05 -2.21 14.08
C GLU A 15 -4.97 -1.62 15.00
N ASN A 16 -5.19 -0.43 15.57
CA ASN A 16 -4.25 0.29 16.43
C ASN A 16 -4.88 0.64 17.80
N PRO A 17 -5.18 -0.34 18.68
CA PRO A 17 -6.00 -0.19 19.89
C PRO A 17 -5.38 0.64 21.03
N GLY A 18 -4.38 1.48 20.77
CA GLY A 18 -3.76 2.38 21.75
C GLY A 18 -3.41 3.76 21.19
N LYS A 19 -3.89 4.10 20.00
CA LYS A 19 -3.67 5.41 19.38
C LYS A 19 -4.99 6.19 19.32
N ASP A 20 -5.09 7.22 20.15
CA ASP A 20 -6.22 8.16 20.10
C ASP A 20 -6.18 9.05 18.84
N ILE A 21 -5.01 9.15 18.20
CA ILE A 21 -4.79 9.93 16.98
C ILE A 21 -3.94 9.10 16.01
N LEU A 22 -4.38 9.00 14.75
CA LEU A 22 -3.57 8.46 13.67
C LEU A 22 -2.86 9.61 12.97
N SER A 23 -1.52 9.55 12.89
CA SER A 23 -0.72 10.53 12.14
C SER A 23 0.08 9.85 11.03
N TRP A 24 0.07 10.50 9.86
CA TRP A 24 0.85 10.11 8.69
C TRP A 24 1.79 11.26 8.33
N ASN A 25 3.08 10.95 8.32
CA ASN A 25 4.14 11.88 7.97
C ASN A 25 4.71 11.51 6.60
N GLY A 26 4.91 12.50 5.73
CA GLY A 26 5.45 12.25 4.40
C GLY A 26 5.51 13.49 3.51
N ALA A 27 5.82 13.26 2.24
CA ALA A 27 5.78 14.31 1.23
C ALA A 27 4.40 14.32 0.54
N CYS A 28 3.92 15.51 0.20
CA CYS A 28 2.74 15.69 -0.62
C CYS A 28 2.97 15.07 -2.01
N HIS A 29 2.01 14.29 -2.50
CA HIS A 29 2.07 13.61 -3.80
C HIS A 29 2.22 14.57 -4.99
N ASP A 30 1.65 15.77 -4.90
CA ASP A 30 1.62 16.72 -6.02
C ASP A 30 2.79 17.73 -5.99
N CYS A 31 3.11 18.31 -4.82
CA CYS A 31 4.15 19.35 -4.71
C CYS A 31 5.48 18.85 -4.12
N GLY A 32 5.49 17.70 -3.44
CA GLY A 32 6.68 17.16 -2.77
C GLY A 32 7.02 17.79 -1.41
N ASP A 33 6.24 18.77 -0.94
CA ASP A 33 6.47 19.40 0.36
C ASP A 33 6.25 18.41 1.51
N THR A 34 7.11 18.46 2.53
CA THR A 34 6.96 17.65 3.74
C THR A 34 5.77 18.14 4.56
N MET A 35 4.92 17.21 4.97
CA MET A 35 3.69 17.50 5.68
C MET A 35 3.30 16.36 6.62
N GLU A 36 2.44 16.69 7.57
CA GLU A 36 1.81 15.75 8.49
C GLU A 36 0.29 15.85 8.32
N VAL A 37 -0.37 14.71 8.16
CA VAL A 37 -1.83 14.61 8.20
C VAL A 37 -2.21 13.79 9.42
N SER A 38 -3.18 14.25 10.20
CA SER A 38 -3.68 13.53 11.36
C SER A 38 -5.18 13.31 11.26
N ALA A 39 -5.65 12.16 11.76
CA ALA A 39 -7.05 11.84 11.95
C ALA A 39 -7.34 11.72 13.44
N THR A 40 -8.35 12.46 13.90
CA THR A 40 -8.80 12.48 15.30
C THR A 40 -10.27 12.08 15.36
N PRO A 41 -10.62 11.03 16.11
CA PRO A 41 -12.02 10.65 16.33
C PRO A 41 -12.67 11.64 17.30
N MET A 42 -13.80 12.23 16.89
CA MET A 42 -14.64 13.13 17.68
C MET A 42 -16.06 12.57 17.78
N GLU A 43 -16.92 13.17 18.61
CA GLU A 43 -18.28 12.68 18.87
C GLU A 43 -19.18 12.65 17.62
N ASP A 44 -18.90 13.52 16.64
CA ASP A 44 -19.64 13.69 15.39
C ASP A 44 -18.98 13.00 14.18
N GLY A 45 -17.79 12.41 14.35
CA GLY A 45 -17.09 11.70 13.27
C GLY A 45 -15.57 11.80 13.37
N ILE A 46 -14.87 11.42 12.30
CA ILE A 46 -13.41 11.48 12.23
C ILE A 46 -12.98 12.78 11.54
N HIS A 47 -12.28 13.64 12.27
CA HIS A 47 -11.74 14.89 11.76
C HIS A 47 -10.33 14.67 11.22
N ILE A 48 -10.10 15.06 9.96
CA ILE A 48 -8.78 15.00 9.31
C ILE A 48 -8.21 16.42 9.26
N SER A 49 -6.96 16.58 9.69
CA SER A 49 -6.26 17.87 9.70
C SER A 49 -4.88 17.78 9.03
N GLY A 50 -4.44 18.89 8.43
CA GLY A 50 -3.14 18.99 7.77
C GLY A 50 -3.13 18.56 6.29
N GLY A 51 -4.25 18.08 5.75
CA GLY A 51 -4.37 17.66 4.35
C GLY A 51 -5.36 16.52 4.16
N SER A 52 -5.10 15.69 3.15
CA SER A 52 -5.88 14.49 2.86
C SER A 52 -5.00 13.24 2.73
N VAL A 53 -5.55 12.11 3.13
CA VAL A 53 -4.92 10.78 3.04
C VAL A 53 -5.67 9.92 2.04
N TYR A 54 -4.92 9.16 1.24
CA TYR A 54 -5.42 8.19 0.28
C TYR A 54 -4.76 6.84 0.52
N GLU A 55 -5.51 5.74 0.33
CA GLU A 55 -4.98 4.37 0.43
C GLU A 55 -5.36 3.58 -0.85
N PRO A 56 -4.63 3.74 -1.97
CA PRO A 56 -4.89 2.99 -3.19
C PRO A 56 -4.61 1.49 -3.11
N ALA A 57 -3.80 1.05 -2.16
CA ALA A 57 -3.55 -0.35 -1.86
C ALA A 57 -3.36 -0.52 -0.35
N PRO A 58 -3.66 -1.69 0.23
CA PRO A 58 -3.55 -1.90 1.68
C PRO A 58 -2.17 -1.48 2.20
N GLN A 59 -2.16 -0.67 3.26
CA GLN A 59 -0.97 -0.12 3.92
C GLN A 59 -0.09 0.81 3.05
N ASN A 60 -0.58 1.24 1.89
CA ASN A 60 0.13 2.18 1.02
C ASN A 60 -0.57 3.54 1.02
N PHE A 61 -0.11 4.44 1.90
CA PHE A 61 -0.74 5.74 2.12
C PHE A 61 -0.07 6.84 1.30
N PHE A 62 -0.88 7.67 0.63
CA PHE A 62 -0.45 8.88 -0.06
C PHE A 62 -1.07 10.10 0.61
N LEU A 63 -0.30 11.19 0.68
CA LEU A 63 -0.71 12.43 1.31
C LEU A 63 -0.82 13.54 0.27
N LYS A 64 -1.81 14.42 0.42
CA LYS A 64 -1.86 15.70 -0.28
C LYS A 64 -2.07 16.83 0.72
N CYS A 65 -1.34 17.93 0.55
CA CYS A 65 -1.54 19.14 1.34
C CYS A 65 -2.84 19.83 0.94
N ASP A 66 -3.41 20.64 1.85
CA ASP A 66 -4.66 21.36 1.59
C ASP A 66 -4.63 22.18 0.29
N PRO A 67 -3.55 22.96 -0.03
CA PRO A 67 -3.49 23.70 -1.28
C PRO A 67 -3.56 22.81 -2.53
N CYS A 68 -2.94 21.63 -2.50
CA CYS A 68 -2.97 20.68 -3.62
C CYS A 68 -4.31 19.96 -3.72
N PHE A 69 -4.89 19.58 -2.59
CA PHE A 69 -6.22 18.96 -2.53
C PHE A 69 -7.32 19.88 -3.07
N GLN A 70 -7.29 21.17 -2.72
CA GLN A 70 -8.25 22.16 -3.23
C GLN A 70 -8.10 22.41 -4.74
N LYS A 71 -6.89 22.25 -5.29
CA LYS A 71 -6.66 22.35 -6.75
C LYS A 71 -7.16 21.12 -7.50
N ASP A 72 -6.83 19.93 -7.03
CA ASP A 72 -7.33 18.66 -7.57
C ASP A 72 -7.41 17.60 -6.45
N SER A 73 -8.64 17.24 -6.09
CA SER A 73 -8.93 16.24 -5.06
C SER A 73 -8.68 14.80 -5.54
N ALA A 74 -8.41 14.58 -6.83
CA ALA A 74 -8.12 13.26 -7.36
C ALA A 74 -6.63 12.90 -7.22
N LEU A 75 -6.36 11.69 -6.72
CA LEU A 75 -5.02 11.11 -6.76
C LEU A 75 -4.71 10.64 -8.20
N ARG A 76 -4.16 11.53 -9.03
CA ARG A 76 -3.73 11.23 -10.40
C ARG A 76 -2.33 10.63 -10.42
N ASN A 77 -2.00 9.92 -11.50
CA ASN A 77 -0.68 9.34 -11.76
C ASN A 77 -0.21 8.30 -10.71
N PHE A 78 -1.15 7.74 -9.94
CA PHE A 78 -0.88 6.52 -9.18
C PHE A 78 -1.00 5.31 -10.11
N GLN A 79 0.08 4.56 -10.24
CA GLN A 79 0.07 3.24 -10.86
C GLN A 79 0.84 2.28 -9.97
N LYS A 80 0.20 1.17 -9.60
CA LYS A 80 0.89 0.09 -8.89
C LYS A 80 2.01 -0.43 -9.79
N CYS A 81 3.24 -0.38 -9.31
CA CYS A 81 4.37 -0.99 -10.01
C CYS A 81 4.22 -2.51 -9.96
N GLU A 82 4.08 -3.15 -11.12
CA GLU A 82 4.08 -4.61 -11.21
C GLU A 82 5.52 -5.10 -11.41
N VAL A 83 6.01 -5.90 -10.46
CA VAL A 83 7.37 -6.43 -10.49
C VAL A 83 7.37 -7.79 -11.19
N TYR A 84 8.29 -7.96 -12.12
CA TYR A 84 8.44 -9.18 -12.91
C TYR A 84 9.74 -9.90 -12.54
N SER A 85 9.68 -11.23 -12.57
CA SER A 85 10.86 -12.10 -12.51
C SER A 85 11.04 -12.80 -13.86
N ARG A 86 12.30 -12.98 -14.27
CA ARG A 86 12.67 -13.69 -15.50
C ARG A 86 13.28 -15.04 -15.17
N VAL A 87 12.51 -16.11 -15.36
CA VAL A 87 12.97 -17.49 -15.13
C VAL A 87 13.11 -18.19 -16.48
N VAL A 88 14.32 -18.65 -16.81
CA VAL A 88 14.65 -19.38 -18.07
C VAL A 88 14.09 -18.75 -19.36
N GLY A 89 14.06 -17.41 -19.42
CA GLY A 89 13.62 -16.67 -20.60
C GLY A 89 12.16 -16.23 -20.59
N TYR A 90 11.33 -16.72 -19.67
CA TYR A 90 9.93 -16.29 -19.52
C TYR A 90 9.78 -15.22 -18.42
N LEU A 91 8.97 -14.19 -18.68
CA LEU A 91 8.62 -13.15 -17.71
C LEU A 91 7.30 -13.52 -17.02
N ARG A 92 7.30 -13.50 -15.68
CA ARG A 92 6.08 -13.70 -14.87
C ARG A 92 5.97 -12.62 -13.80
N PRO A 93 4.77 -12.06 -13.53
CA PRO A 93 4.54 -11.21 -12.38
C PRO A 93 4.88 -11.94 -11.08
N VAL A 94 5.67 -11.32 -10.22
CA VAL A 94 6.01 -11.87 -8.90
C VAL A 94 4.75 -12.03 -8.03
N SER A 95 3.76 -11.17 -8.24
CA SER A 95 2.43 -11.26 -7.61
C SER A 95 1.68 -12.57 -7.90
N GLN A 96 2.06 -13.30 -8.95
CA GLN A 96 1.46 -14.59 -9.35
C GLN A 96 2.38 -15.77 -9.03
N TRP A 97 3.20 -15.65 -7.98
CA TRP A 97 4.00 -16.75 -7.47
C TRP A 97 3.11 -17.94 -7.08
N ASN A 98 3.57 -19.15 -7.37
CA ASN A 98 2.90 -20.37 -6.96
C ASN A 98 3.66 -20.96 -5.77
N ASP A 99 3.04 -20.98 -4.59
CA ASP A 99 3.67 -21.45 -3.36
C ASP A 99 4.10 -22.92 -3.44
N ALA A 100 3.40 -23.75 -4.21
CA ALA A 100 3.76 -25.17 -4.42
C ALA A 100 5.12 -25.35 -5.10
N LYS A 101 5.69 -24.30 -5.72
CA LYS A 101 7.05 -24.34 -6.29
C LYS A 101 8.13 -24.58 -5.24
N GLN A 102 7.87 -24.24 -3.97
CA GLN A 102 8.79 -24.55 -2.88
C GLN A 102 8.84 -26.07 -2.61
N GLU A 103 7.70 -26.75 -2.66
CA GLU A 103 7.64 -28.21 -2.51
C GLU A 103 8.26 -28.91 -3.72
N GLU A 104 7.90 -28.49 -4.94
CA GLU A 104 8.52 -29.02 -6.16
C GLU A 104 10.05 -28.87 -6.16
N PHE A 105 10.59 -27.85 -5.48
CA PHE A 105 12.04 -27.66 -5.33
C PHE A 105 12.65 -28.66 -4.34
N ARG A 106 11.98 -28.95 -3.22
CA ARG A 106 12.43 -29.96 -2.24
C ARG A 106 12.45 -31.37 -2.81
N ASP A 107 11.50 -31.69 -3.69
CA ASP A 107 11.43 -32.99 -4.36
C ASP A 107 12.50 -33.19 -5.46
N ARG A 108 13.28 -32.15 -5.79
CA ARG A 108 14.32 -32.25 -6.83
C ARG A 108 15.42 -33.20 -6.40
N LYS A 109 15.68 -34.19 -7.24
CA LYS A 109 16.84 -35.07 -7.12
C LYS A 109 17.92 -34.62 -8.09
N LEU A 110 19.16 -34.72 -7.64
CA LEU A 110 20.31 -34.56 -8.53
C LEU A 110 20.37 -35.75 -9.50
N PHE A 111 20.99 -35.52 -10.65
CA PHE A 111 21.30 -36.60 -11.56
C PHE A 111 22.24 -37.60 -10.87
N ASP A 112 21.85 -38.88 -10.87
CA ASP A 112 22.65 -39.97 -10.32
C ASP A 112 23.00 -40.94 -11.45
N ALA A 113 24.28 -40.98 -11.81
CA ALA A 113 24.80 -41.83 -12.88
C ALA A 113 24.72 -43.34 -12.54
N SER A 114 24.49 -43.71 -11.28
CA SER A 114 24.38 -45.11 -10.85
C SER A 114 22.98 -45.73 -11.05
N ILE A 115 21.98 -44.91 -11.38
CA ILE A 115 20.58 -45.32 -11.60
C ILE A 115 20.30 -45.57 -13.11
N ALA A 116 21.32 -45.39 -13.97
CA ALA A 116 21.23 -45.58 -15.42
C ALA A 116 21.55 -47.02 -15.87
#